data_AF-J3L8A2-F1
#
_entry.id   AF-J3L8A2-F1
#
_cell.length_a   1.000
_cell.length_b   1.000
_cell.length_c   1.000
_cell.angle_alpha   90.00
_cell.angle_beta   90.00
_cell.angle_gamma   90.00
#
_symmetry.space_group_name_H-M   'P 1'
#
loop_
_entity.id
_entity.type
_entity.pdbx_description
1 polymer ?
#
loop_
_entity_poly.entity_id
_entity_poly.type
_entity_poly.pdbx_seq_one_letter_code
_entity_poly.pdbx_strand_id
1 'polypeptide(L)'
;MAKLPVVSRSATRKPNESMRLLVVTIIGVVLGFFIGISFPTVSITKLHFPSSIVSYIEDKNSALTAQAILNHAWTTARNTKGNDTESSSDTAMKIYVPTNPRGAERLAPGIVVPESDFHPRRLWGNPDEDLPFKPKYLVTFTVGISQKENINRAVKKFSDNFAILLFHYDGRVSEWDEFEWSKRAIHISVRRQAKWWYAKRFLHPDIVAPYEYIFIWDEDLGVEHFNAEEYMKLVKKHQLEISQPGLEPDRGLTWQMTKRRGDRQVHKDTEERPGWCNDPHLPPCAAFVEIMAPVFSRDAWRCVWHMIQNDLVHGWGLDFALRKCVDPAHEKIGVVDSQWIVHQVVPSLGNQGQSEHGRAPWEGVRERCRKEWGIFQTRMAEAEKSYYEMMGVPPPNVTFVH
;
A
#
# COMPACT_ATOMS: atom_id res chain seq x y z
N MET A 1 -70.95 -66.09 17.15
CA MET A 1 -71.72 -65.43 18.22
C MET A 1 -70.93 -64.25 18.74
N ALA A 2 -71.54 -63.06 18.69
CA ALA A 2 -70.96 -61.81 19.16
C ALA A 2 -70.87 -61.74 20.70
N LYS A 3 -69.91 -60.96 21.22
CA LYS A 3 -70.10 -59.93 22.27
C LYS A 3 -68.79 -59.15 22.52
N LEU A 4 -68.86 -57.83 22.33
CA LEU A 4 -68.02 -56.76 22.90
C LEU A 4 -68.43 -56.51 24.39
N PRO A 5 -67.82 -55.58 25.15
CA PRO A 5 -66.39 -55.29 25.39
C PRO A 5 -66.09 -55.19 26.91
N VAL A 6 -64.81 -55.09 27.33
CA VAL A 6 -64.44 -54.55 28.65
C VAL A 6 -63.31 -53.54 28.50
N VAL A 7 -63.59 -52.33 29.00
CA VAL A 7 -62.69 -51.18 29.12
C VAL A 7 -61.79 -51.37 30.35
N SER A 8 -60.48 -51.20 30.17
CA SER A 8 -59.57 -50.85 31.26
C SER A 8 -58.65 -49.71 30.80
N ARG A 9 -58.82 -48.56 31.45
CA ARG A 9 -57.96 -47.38 31.36
C ARG A 9 -56.77 -47.58 32.31
N SER A 10 -55.54 -47.42 31.82
CA SER A 10 -54.46 -46.87 32.65
C SER A 10 -53.68 -45.85 31.83
N ALA A 11 -53.76 -44.60 32.29
CA ALA A 11 -53.09 -43.45 31.71
C ALA A 11 -51.62 -43.46 32.15
N THR A 12 -50.71 -43.64 31.21
CA THR A 12 -49.28 -43.44 31.41
C THR A 12 -48.96 -41.95 31.46
N ARG A 13 -48.51 -41.49 32.64
CA ARG A 13 -48.03 -40.13 32.90
C ARG A 13 -46.88 -39.79 31.94
N LYS A 14 -47.07 -38.78 31.10
CA LYS A 14 -45.99 -38.12 30.33
C LYS A 14 -45.02 -37.42 31.30
N PRO A 15 -43.70 -37.56 31.14
CA PRO A 15 -42.72 -36.80 31.92
C PRO A 15 -42.74 -35.32 31.49
N ASN A 16 -42.61 -34.45 32.48
CA ASN A 16 -42.86 -33.02 32.40
C ASN A 16 -41.70 -32.29 31.70
N GLU A 17 -41.66 -32.32 30.36
CA GLU A 17 -40.63 -31.66 29.54
C GLU A 17 -40.49 -30.16 29.84
N SER A 18 -41.59 -29.47 30.18
CA SER A 18 -41.56 -28.06 30.58
C SER A 18 -40.70 -27.80 31.82
N MET A 19 -40.65 -28.75 32.76
CA MET A 19 -39.85 -28.59 33.98
C MET A 19 -38.35 -28.74 33.69
N ARG A 20 -37.99 -29.60 32.72
CA ARG A 20 -36.60 -29.77 32.28
C ARG A 20 -36.11 -28.55 31.50
N LEU A 21 -36.97 -27.95 30.66
CA LEU A 21 -36.63 -26.73 29.93
C LEU A 21 -36.44 -25.54 30.89
N LEU A 22 -37.31 -25.40 31.90
CA LEU A 22 -37.20 -24.39 32.94
C LEU A 22 -35.88 -24.50 33.71
N VAL A 23 -35.52 -25.72 34.14
CA VAL A 23 -34.26 -25.96 34.88
C VAL A 23 -33.05 -25.64 34.01
N VAL A 24 -33.03 -26.04 32.73
CA VAL A 24 -31.91 -25.74 31.82
C VAL A 24 -31.79 -24.23 31.57
N THR A 25 -32.91 -23.53 31.44
CA THR A 25 -32.91 -22.08 31.22
C THR A 25 -32.40 -21.32 32.45
N ILE A 26 -32.83 -21.73 33.65
CA ILE A 26 -32.37 -21.13 34.90
C ILE A 26 -30.87 -21.39 35.09
N ILE A 27 -30.39 -22.62 34.85
CA ILE A 27 -28.96 -22.94 34.93
C ILE A 27 -28.16 -22.12 33.93
N GLY A 28 -28.63 -21.97 32.68
CA GLY A 28 -27.97 -21.17 31.65
C GLY A 28 -27.88 -19.68 32.00
N VAL A 29 -28.95 -19.10 32.53
CA VAL A 29 -28.97 -17.69 32.98
C VAL A 29 -28.03 -17.50 34.17
N VAL A 30 -28.04 -18.42 35.14
CA VAL A 30 -27.16 -18.36 36.31
C VAL A 30 -25.69 -18.51 35.90
N LEU A 31 -25.36 -19.45 35.02
CA LEU A 31 -24.00 -19.61 34.48
C LEU A 31 -23.55 -18.37 33.68
N GLY A 32 -24.43 -17.83 32.84
CA GLY A 32 -24.14 -16.60 32.08
C GLY A 32 -23.92 -15.38 32.98
N PHE A 33 -24.71 -15.25 34.05
CA PHE A 33 -24.56 -14.19 35.05
C PHE A 33 -23.24 -14.33 35.81
N PHE A 34 -22.88 -15.54 36.26
CA PHE A 34 -21.61 -15.76 36.95
C PHE A 34 -20.38 -15.58 36.03
N ILE A 35 -20.45 -15.99 34.76
CA ILE A 35 -19.39 -15.70 33.78
C ILE A 35 -19.29 -14.18 33.54
N GLY A 36 -20.43 -13.48 33.40
CA GLY A 36 -20.46 -12.03 33.17
C GLY A 36 -19.91 -11.20 34.34
N ILE A 37 -20.08 -11.66 35.59
CA ILE A 37 -19.55 -10.98 36.80
C ILE A 37 -18.10 -11.40 37.10
N SER A 38 -17.64 -12.53 36.54
CA SER A 38 -16.26 -13.01 36.68
C SER A 38 -15.26 -12.28 35.77
N PHE A 39 -15.74 -11.43 34.85
CA PHE A 39 -14.89 -10.47 34.15
C PHE A 39 -14.78 -9.19 34.98
N PRO A 40 -13.59 -8.80 35.44
CA PRO A 40 -13.42 -7.48 36.04
C PRO A 40 -13.77 -6.44 34.97
N THR A 41 -14.63 -5.50 35.32
CA THR A 41 -14.79 -4.27 34.52
C THR A 41 -13.43 -3.59 34.48
N VAL A 42 -12.73 -3.72 33.35
CA VAL A 42 -11.42 -3.11 33.15
C VAL A 42 -11.62 -1.61 33.05
N SER A 43 -11.56 -0.93 34.20
CA SER A 43 -11.25 0.48 34.23
C SER A 43 -9.75 0.59 33.91
N ILE A 44 -9.42 1.10 32.73
CA ILE A 44 -8.04 1.36 32.32
C ILE A 44 -7.55 2.57 33.13
N THR A 45 -7.15 2.32 34.37
CA THR A 45 -6.26 3.21 35.11
C THR A 45 -5.29 2.36 35.89
N LYS A 46 -4.03 2.38 35.42
CA LYS A 46 -2.81 1.80 36.01
C LYS A 46 -2.68 0.28 35.96
N LEU A 47 -1.92 -0.18 34.97
CA LEU A 47 -1.33 -1.52 34.94
C LEU A 47 -0.27 -1.64 36.05
N HIS A 48 -0.53 -2.50 37.04
CA HIS A 48 0.50 -3.07 37.91
C HIS A 48 0.79 -4.48 37.41
N PHE A 49 2.02 -4.74 36.97
CA PHE A 49 2.46 -6.07 36.60
C PHE A 49 2.76 -6.90 37.87
N PRO A 50 2.19 -8.11 38.02
CA PRO A 50 2.55 -9.01 39.11
C PRO A 50 3.93 -9.65 38.85
N SER A 51 4.72 -9.78 39.92
CA SER A 51 6.12 -10.26 39.91
C SER A 51 6.32 -11.70 39.42
N SER A 52 5.25 -12.42 39.05
CA SER A 52 5.32 -13.80 38.56
C SER A 52 5.63 -13.93 37.06
N ILE A 53 5.57 -12.84 36.29
CA ILE A 53 5.97 -12.83 34.86
C ILE A 53 7.49 -12.69 34.69
N VAL A 54 8.20 -12.24 35.73
CA VAL A 54 9.65 -11.98 35.68
C VAL A 54 10.49 -13.25 35.90
N SER A 55 9.93 -14.31 36.50
CA SER A 55 10.71 -15.52 36.82
C SER A 55 10.99 -16.46 35.64
N TYR A 56 10.53 -16.13 34.42
CA TYR A 56 10.79 -16.94 33.23
C TYR A 56 11.94 -16.39 32.35
N ILE A 57 12.57 -15.27 32.75
CA ILE A 57 13.70 -14.66 32.04
C ILE A 57 14.95 -14.70 32.92
N GLU A 58 15.22 -15.85 33.53
CA GLU A 58 16.49 -16.06 34.24
C GLU A 58 17.14 -17.34 33.71
N ASP A 59 17.64 -17.25 32.48
CA ASP A 59 18.73 -18.13 32.06
C ASP A 59 20.00 -17.31 31.81
N LYS A 60 21.10 -17.90 32.27
CA LYS A 60 22.37 -17.29 32.64
C LYS A 60 23.06 -16.56 31.47
N ASN A 61 23.54 -15.33 31.74
CA ASN A 61 24.75 -14.67 31.20
C ASN A 61 24.62 -13.21 30.74
N SER A 62 23.79 -12.38 31.38
CA SER A 62 24.02 -10.92 31.36
C SER A 62 23.69 -10.29 32.71
N ALA A 63 24.74 -9.97 33.46
CA ALA A 63 24.65 -9.25 34.71
C ALA A 63 24.36 -7.77 34.45
N LEU A 64 23.10 -7.44 34.18
CA LEU A 64 22.53 -6.13 34.50
C LEU A 64 21.02 -6.31 34.70
N THR A 65 20.62 -6.59 35.93
CA THR A 65 19.21 -6.80 36.28
C THR A 65 18.40 -5.56 35.89
N ALA A 66 17.31 -5.74 35.16
CA ALA A 66 16.39 -4.66 34.79
C ALA A 66 15.92 -3.85 36.01
N GLN A 67 15.90 -4.47 37.19
CA GLN A 67 15.66 -3.84 38.49
C GLN A 67 16.71 -2.76 38.83
N ALA A 68 17.98 -2.96 38.50
CA ALA A 68 19.06 -2.01 38.73
C ALA A 68 18.94 -0.77 37.84
N ILE A 69 18.54 -0.95 36.58
CA ILE A 69 18.26 0.17 35.66
C ILE A 69 17.03 0.96 36.13
N LEU A 70 15.96 0.27 36.54
CA LEU A 70 14.75 0.91 37.03
C LEU A 70 15.01 1.70 38.33
N ASN A 71 15.77 1.11 39.25
CA ASN A 71 16.17 1.78 40.49
C ASN A 71 17.10 2.97 40.21
N HIS A 72 18.02 2.89 39.25
CA HIS A 72 18.89 4.00 38.87
C HIS A 72 18.11 5.15 38.21
N ALA A 73 17.12 4.84 37.37
CA ALA A 73 16.23 5.83 36.78
C ALA A 73 15.37 6.54 37.86
N TRP A 74 14.88 5.79 38.86
CA TRP A 74 14.11 6.33 39.97
C TRP A 74 14.93 7.12 40.98
N THR A 75 16.17 6.73 41.29
CA THR A 75 17.05 7.50 42.19
C THR A 75 17.52 8.80 41.54
N THR A 76 17.79 8.79 40.24
CA THR A 76 18.19 10.00 39.49
C THR A 76 17.04 11.03 39.44
N ALA A 77 15.79 10.58 39.34
CA ALA A 77 14.61 11.44 39.37
C ALA A 77 14.25 11.97 40.78
N ARG A 78 14.69 11.29 41.84
CA ARG A 78 14.44 11.70 43.24
C ARG A 78 15.48 12.69 43.77
N ASN A 79 16.73 12.56 43.33
CA ASN A 79 17.83 13.42 43.80
C ASN A 79 17.80 14.85 43.23
N THR A 80 16.96 15.14 42.22
CA THR A 80 16.76 16.49 41.68
C THR A 80 15.70 17.31 42.44
N LYS A 81 15.07 16.75 43.48
CA LYS A 81 14.15 17.47 44.38
C LYS A 81 14.80 17.67 45.75
N GLY A 82 15.79 18.56 45.81
CA GLY A 82 16.36 19.06 47.05
C GLY A 82 16.46 20.58 46.97
N ASN A 83 15.60 21.25 47.75
CA ASN A 83 15.54 22.70 48.02
C ASN A 83 15.23 23.62 46.84
N ASP A 84 13.94 23.96 46.68
CA ASP A 84 13.50 25.33 46.99
C ASP A 84 11.96 25.41 47.04
N THR A 85 11.49 26.14 48.04
CA THR A 85 10.10 26.49 48.30
C THR A 85 9.64 27.59 47.35
N GLU A 86 8.67 27.30 46.47
CA GLU A 86 7.52 28.18 46.21
C GLU A 86 6.51 27.50 45.29
N SER A 87 5.23 27.62 45.65
CA SER A 87 4.11 27.04 44.93
C SER A 87 3.85 27.79 43.62
N SER A 88 4.09 27.13 42.50
CA SER A 88 3.40 27.39 41.23
C SER A 88 3.03 26.05 40.61
N SER A 89 1.74 25.93 40.33
CA SER A 89 1.03 24.79 39.76
C SER A 89 1.75 24.09 38.59
N ASP A 90 1.88 22.76 38.71
CA ASP A 90 1.63 21.81 37.60
C ASP A 90 2.44 21.96 36.29
N THR A 91 3.68 22.44 36.35
CA THR A 91 4.67 22.24 35.28
C THR A 91 5.31 20.86 35.42
N ALA A 92 4.48 19.81 35.30
CA ALA A 92 5.00 18.52 34.87
C ALA A 92 5.80 18.77 33.58
N MET A 93 7.01 18.24 33.47
CA MET A 93 7.86 18.34 32.27
C MET A 93 7.09 17.74 31.07
N LYS A 94 6.27 18.55 30.41
CA LYS A 94 5.47 18.16 29.26
C LYS A 94 6.38 18.26 28.06
N ILE A 95 6.95 17.12 27.66
CA ILE A 95 7.67 17.01 26.39
C ILE A 95 6.71 17.48 25.30
N TYR A 96 7.15 18.48 24.54
CA TYR A 96 6.45 18.98 23.37
C TYR A 96 7.49 19.42 22.34
N VAL A 97 7.62 18.65 21.27
CA VAL A 97 8.59 18.87 20.19
C VAL A 97 7.82 19.11 18.90
N PRO A 98 7.69 20.39 18.46
CA PRO A 98 6.92 20.75 17.27
C PRO A 98 7.48 20.17 15.96
N THR A 99 8.75 19.77 15.95
CA THR A 99 9.41 19.16 14.77
C THR A 99 9.15 17.66 14.65
N ASN A 100 8.55 17.02 15.66
CA ASN A 100 8.12 15.63 15.53
C ASN A 100 6.94 15.52 14.53
N PRO A 101 6.70 14.34 13.95
CA PRO A 101 5.52 14.08 13.14
C PRO A 101 4.23 14.48 13.88
N ARG A 102 3.23 14.91 13.11
CA ARG A 102 1.94 15.34 13.66
C ARG A 102 1.33 14.24 14.52
N GLY A 103 0.97 14.55 15.76
CA GLY A 103 0.45 13.61 16.76
C GLY A 103 1.53 12.94 17.62
N ALA A 104 2.81 13.10 17.29
CA ALA A 104 3.96 12.60 18.06
C ALA A 104 4.70 13.71 18.82
N GLU A 105 4.16 14.93 18.91
CA GLU A 105 4.82 16.08 19.53
C GLU A 105 5.14 15.83 21.01
N ARG A 106 4.37 14.95 21.67
CA ARG A 106 4.58 14.60 23.09
C ARG A 106 5.68 13.56 23.33
N LEU A 107 6.32 13.05 22.28
CA LEU A 107 7.39 12.06 22.38
C LEU A 107 8.77 12.72 22.40
N ALA A 108 9.69 12.15 23.15
CA ALA A 108 11.10 12.55 23.07
C ALA A 108 11.63 12.22 21.66
N PRO A 109 12.41 13.09 21.01
CA PRO A 109 12.83 12.86 19.62
C PRO A 109 13.57 11.53 19.40
N GLY A 110 14.34 11.08 20.41
CA GLY A 110 15.13 9.86 20.34
C GLY A 110 14.33 8.55 20.22
N ILE A 111 13.02 8.55 20.47
CA ILE A 111 12.16 7.36 20.28
C ILE A 111 11.26 7.47 19.04
N VAL A 112 11.26 8.63 18.36
CA VAL A 112 10.38 8.88 17.22
C VAL A 112 10.98 8.25 15.96
N VAL A 113 10.21 7.37 15.33
CA VAL A 113 10.49 6.83 13.99
C VAL A 113 9.43 7.38 13.05
N PRO A 114 9.74 8.37 12.19
CA PRO A 114 8.74 9.09 11.39
C PRO A 114 8.24 8.30 10.17
N GLU A 115 9.00 7.29 9.76
CA GLU A 115 8.76 6.50 8.54
C GLU A 115 8.67 5.01 8.89
N SER A 116 8.17 4.22 7.96
CA SER A 116 8.12 2.76 8.02
C SER A 116 8.89 2.17 6.85
N ASP A 117 8.86 0.84 6.73
CA ASP A 117 9.46 0.12 5.64
C ASP A 117 8.74 -1.20 5.36
N PHE A 118 9.08 -1.82 4.24
CA PHE A 118 8.58 -3.12 3.83
C PHE A 118 9.52 -4.27 4.22
N HIS A 119 10.61 -4.00 4.97
CA HIS A 119 11.58 -5.03 5.25
C HIS A 119 11.04 -6.07 6.25
N PRO A 120 11.00 -7.36 5.88
CA PRO A 120 10.61 -8.42 6.80
C PRO A 120 11.59 -8.51 7.97
N ARG A 121 11.06 -8.72 9.17
CA ARG A 121 11.83 -8.92 10.40
C ARG A 121 11.53 -10.31 10.95
N ARG A 122 12.49 -10.95 11.60
CA ARG A 122 12.31 -12.30 12.16
C ARG A 122 11.41 -12.21 13.40
N LEU A 123 10.69 -13.30 13.69
CA LEU A 123 9.85 -13.37 14.90
C LEU A 123 10.65 -13.59 16.19
N TRP A 124 11.94 -13.90 16.08
CA TRP A 124 12.86 -14.20 17.19
C TRP A 124 14.28 -13.74 16.86
N GLY A 125 15.14 -13.70 17.87
CA GLY A 125 16.56 -13.35 17.72
C GLY A 125 16.84 -11.86 17.99
N ASN A 126 18.02 -11.41 17.54
CA ASN A 126 18.43 -10.01 17.67
C ASN A 126 17.94 -9.20 16.46
N PRO A 127 17.18 -8.09 16.66
CA PRO A 127 16.74 -7.22 15.57
C PRO A 127 17.87 -6.65 14.69
N ASP A 128 19.07 -6.46 15.24
CA ASP A 128 20.21 -5.92 14.49
C ASP A 128 20.71 -6.84 13.37
N GLU A 129 20.36 -8.13 13.44
CA GLU A 129 20.74 -9.15 12.46
C GLU A 129 19.66 -9.35 11.37
N ASP A 130 18.49 -8.75 11.51
CA ASP A 130 17.36 -9.01 10.60
C ASP A 130 17.56 -8.41 9.21
N LEU A 131 18.37 -7.36 9.10
CA LEU A 131 18.54 -6.57 7.88
C LEU A 131 20.01 -6.49 7.45
N PRO A 132 20.66 -7.62 7.10
CA PRO A 132 22.05 -7.61 6.63
C PRO A 132 22.22 -6.84 5.31
N PHE A 133 21.13 -6.71 4.55
CA PHE A 133 21.08 -5.97 3.30
C PHE A 133 19.74 -5.24 3.17
N LYS A 134 19.77 -3.99 2.69
CA LYS A 134 18.58 -3.16 2.45
C LYS A 134 18.46 -2.85 0.95
N PRO A 135 17.40 -3.31 0.27
CA PRO A 135 17.15 -2.97 -1.12
C PRO A 135 17.03 -1.46 -1.31
N LYS A 136 17.59 -0.95 -2.41
CA LYS A 136 17.57 0.48 -2.76
C LYS A 136 16.34 0.88 -3.55
N TYR A 137 15.72 -0.09 -4.23
CA TYR A 137 14.60 0.14 -5.14
C TYR A 137 13.45 -0.81 -4.79
N LEU A 138 12.24 -0.43 -5.16
CA LEU A 138 11.04 -1.25 -5.03
C LEU A 138 10.47 -1.52 -6.42
N VAL A 139 10.13 -2.78 -6.72
CA VAL A 139 9.31 -3.12 -7.88
C VAL A 139 8.01 -3.75 -7.45
N THR A 140 6.92 -3.24 -8.01
CA THR A 140 5.57 -3.71 -7.76
C THR A 140 4.92 -4.20 -9.05
N PHE A 141 4.20 -5.32 -8.94
CA PHE A 141 3.38 -5.87 -10.02
C PHE A 141 1.97 -6.12 -9.53
N THR A 142 0.96 -5.80 -10.34
CA THR A 142 -0.43 -6.17 -10.07
C THR A 142 -0.77 -7.45 -10.81
N VAL A 143 -0.90 -8.56 -10.09
CA VAL A 143 -0.78 -9.90 -10.67
C VAL A 143 -2.02 -10.75 -10.45
N GLY A 144 -2.25 -11.63 -11.43
CA GLY A 144 -3.07 -12.82 -11.30
C GLY A 144 -2.26 -14.05 -11.69
N ILE A 145 -2.72 -15.20 -11.23
CA ILE A 145 -2.05 -16.49 -11.42
C ILE A 145 -1.81 -16.84 -12.89
N SER A 146 -2.67 -16.37 -13.80
CA SER A 146 -2.56 -16.58 -15.24
C SER A 146 -1.30 -15.95 -15.83
N GLN A 147 -0.72 -14.95 -15.16
CA GLN A 147 0.46 -14.22 -15.60
C GLN A 147 1.72 -14.61 -14.81
N LYS A 148 1.65 -15.63 -13.93
CA LYS A 148 2.76 -16.03 -13.05
C LYS A 148 4.08 -16.26 -13.80
N GLU A 149 4.04 -16.89 -14.97
CA GLU A 149 5.25 -17.16 -15.77
C GLU A 149 5.82 -15.89 -16.39
N ASN A 150 4.96 -14.93 -16.74
CA ASN A 150 5.43 -13.65 -17.25
C ASN A 150 6.13 -12.86 -16.14
N ILE A 151 5.55 -12.84 -14.94
CA ILE A 151 6.17 -12.23 -13.76
C ILE A 151 7.47 -12.93 -13.36
N ASN A 152 7.53 -14.25 -13.45
CA ASN A 152 8.76 -15.02 -13.22
C ASN A 152 9.88 -14.60 -14.19
N ARG A 153 9.57 -14.32 -15.47
CA ARG A 153 10.54 -13.74 -16.41
C ARG A 153 10.91 -12.31 -16.04
N ALA A 154 9.95 -11.49 -15.63
CA ALA A 154 10.17 -10.11 -15.20
C ALA A 154 11.12 -10.04 -13.99
N VAL A 155 10.82 -10.76 -12.92
CA VAL A 155 11.58 -10.77 -11.66
C VAL A 155 13.06 -11.12 -11.88
N LYS A 156 13.37 -12.00 -12.84
CA LYS A 156 14.76 -12.35 -13.19
C LYS A 156 15.58 -11.19 -13.76
N LYS A 157 14.96 -10.08 -14.14
CA LYS A 157 15.64 -8.85 -14.61
C LYS A 157 16.01 -7.89 -13.47
N PHE A 158 15.59 -8.18 -12.24
CA PHE A 158 15.85 -7.38 -11.06
C PHE A 158 16.87 -8.08 -10.16
N SER A 159 17.88 -7.34 -9.69
CA SER A 159 18.90 -7.84 -8.77
C SER A 159 18.39 -7.81 -7.32
N ASP A 160 19.21 -8.26 -6.37
CA ASP A 160 18.90 -8.13 -4.94
C ASP A 160 18.77 -6.67 -4.46
N ASN A 161 19.21 -5.67 -5.26
CA ASN A 161 18.94 -4.24 -4.95
C ASN A 161 17.45 -3.87 -4.99
N PHE A 162 16.58 -4.77 -5.47
CA PHE A 162 15.15 -4.55 -5.61
C PHE A 162 14.36 -5.39 -4.62
N ALA A 163 13.54 -4.72 -3.80
CA ALA A 163 12.44 -5.38 -3.11
C ALA A 163 11.32 -5.69 -4.11
N ILE A 164 10.72 -6.88 -4.01
CA ILE A 164 9.64 -7.32 -4.88
C ILE A 164 8.35 -7.36 -4.09
N LEU A 165 7.33 -6.67 -4.59
CA LEU A 165 6.00 -6.59 -3.99
C LEU A 165 4.93 -6.96 -5.03
N LEU A 166 4.10 -7.94 -4.71
CA LEU A 166 3.05 -8.42 -5.59
C LEU A 166 1.66 -8.06 -5.05
N PHE A 167 0.84 -7.42 -5.88
CA PHE A 167 -0.56 -7.11 -5.61
C PHE A 167 -1.48 -8.13 -6.28
N HIS A 168 -2.01 -9.07 -5.52
CA HIS A 168 -2.80 -10.20 -6.01
C HIS A 168 -4.27 -9.85 -6.16
N TYR A 169 -4.71 -9.53 -7.37
CA TYR A 169 -6.13 -9.21 -7.61
C TYR A 169 -7.05 -10.44 -7.64
N ASP A 170 -6.52 -11.65 -7.69
CA ASP A 170 -7.30 -12.89 -7.78
C ASP A 170 -7.40 -13.67 -6.47
N GLY A 171 -6.62 -13.29 -5.45
CA GLY A 171 -6.59 -13.97 -4.16
C GLY A 171 -5.73 -15.23 -4.09
N ARG A 172 -4.94 -15.55 -5.12
CA ARG A 172 -4.19 -16.81 -5.25
C ARG A 172 -2.71 -16.63 -4.93
N VAL A 173 -2.40 -16.56 -3.63
CA VAL A 173 -1.04 -16.27 -3.15
C VAL A 173 -0.18 -17.52 -3.04
N SER A 174 -0.67 -18.60 -2.41
CA SER A 174 0.13 -19.79 -2.10
C SER A 174 0.63 -20.53 -3.34
N GLU A 175 -0.05 -20.40 -4.47
CA GLU A 175 0.38 -21.04 -5.72
C GLU A 175 1.68 -20.43 -6.29
N TRP A 176 2.10 -19.27 -5.81
CA TRP A 176 3.37 -18.65 -6.18
C TRP A 176 4.57 -19.22 -5.42
N ASP A 177 4.34 -19.99 -4.34
CA ASP A 177 5.39 -20.61 -3.53
C ASP A 177 6.25 -21.63 -4.32
N GLU A 178 5.81 -22.01 -5.53
CA GLU A 178 6.62 -22.79 -6.48
C GLU A 178 7.92 -22.05 -6.89
N PHE A 179 7.94 -20.71 -6.82
CA PHE A 179 9.10 -19.91 -7.12
C PHE A 179 9.84 -19.52 -5.82
N GLU A 180 11.11 -19.91 -5.71
CA GLU A 180 11.92 -19.59 -4.51
C GLU A 180 12.08 -18.08 -4.26
N TRP A 181 12.10 -17.27 -5.32
CA TRP A 181 12.12 -15.81 -5.16
C TRP A 181 10.81 -15.27 -4.58
N SER A 182 9.67 -15.95 -4.81
CA SER A 182 8.36 -15.51 -4.33
C SER A 182 8.25 -15.64 -2.82
N LYS A 183 8.88 -16.65 -2.21
CA LYS A 183 8.92 -16.82 -0.75
C LYS A 183 9.60 -15.66 -0.03
N ARG A 184 10.45 -14.90 -0.74
CA ARG A 184 11.13 -13.69 -0.24
C ARG A 184 10.42 -12.40 -0.65
N ALA A 185 9.47 -12.47 -1.58
CA ALA A 185 8.68 -11.34 -2.01
C ALA A 185 7.59 -11.00 -0.98
N ILE A 186 7.06 -9.79 -1.07
CA ILE A 186 5.95 -9.35 -0.25
C ILE A 186 4.67 -9.53 -1.05
N HIS A 187 3.67 -10.15 -0.43
CA HIS A 187 2.39 -10.44 -1.08
C HIS A 187 1.28 -9.68 -0.38
N ILE A 188 0.52 -8.89 -1.14
CA ILE A 188 -0.68 -8.21 -0.67
C ILE A 188 -1.84 -8.65 -1.55
N SER A 189 -2.94 -9.09 -0.93
CA SER A 189 -4.01 -9.79 -1.64
C SER A 189 -5.39 -9.27 -1.26
N VAL A 190 -6.04 -8.62 -2.22
CA VAL A 190 -7.41 -8.13 -2.14
C VAL A 190 -8.10 -8.37 -3.48
N ARG A 191 -9.15 -9.18 -3.47
CA ARG A 191 -9.80 -9.62 -4.71
C ARG A 191 -10.38 -8.44 -5.49
N ARG A 192 -10.21 -8.49 -6.82
CA ARG A 192 -10.81 -7.60 -7.81
C ARG A 192 -10.49 -6.12 -7.60
N GLN A 193 -9.28 -5.83 -7.13
CA GLN A 193 -8.77 -4.46 -7.01
C GLN A 193 -7.78 -4.14 -8.12
N ALA A 194 -7.81 -2.89 -8.58
CA ALA A 194 -6.92 -2.39 -9.62
C ALA A 194 -5.57 -1.90 -9.06
N LYS A 195 -4.57 -1.80 -9.94
CA LYS A 195 -3.20 -1.38 -9.59
C LYS A 195 -3.14 -0.12 -8.74
N TRP A 196 -3.87 0.92 -9.15
CA TRP A 196 -3.84 2.21 -8.48
C TRP A 196 -4.62 2.22 -7.15
N TRP A 197 -5.58 1.31 -6.97
CA TRP A 197 -6.19 1.07 -5.67
C TRP A 197 -5.18 0.56 -4.66
N TYR A 198 -4.35 -0.42 -5.06
CA TYR A 198 -3.27 -0.96 -4.23
C TYR A 198 -2.21 0.10 -3.95
N ALA A 199 -1.73 0.77 -5.00
CA ALA A 199 -0.70 1.80 -4.85
C ALA A 199 -1.13 2.89 -3.85
N LYS A 200 -2.38 3.35 -3.92
CA LYS A 200 -2.90 4.34 -2.97
C LYS A 200 -2.90 3.87 -1.52
N ARG A 201 -3.06 2.57 -1.25
CA ARG A 201 -3.25 2.03 0.11
C ARG A 201 -2.00 1.46 0.72
N PHE A 202 -1.12 0.90 -0.09
CA PHE A 202 0.05 0.17 0.39
C PHE A 202 1.37 0.86 0.06
N LEU A 203 1.42 1.75 -0.93
CA LEU A 203 2.62 2.52 -1.26
C LEU A 203 2.55 3.93 -0.65
N HIS A 204 2.18 4.04 0.63
CA HIS A 204 2.20 5.34 1.32
C HIS A 204 3.62 5.93 1.29
N PRO A 205 3.82 7.25 1.06
CA PRO A 205 5.15 7.84 0.91
C PRO A 205 6.07 7.54 2.09
N ASP A 206 5.55 7.59 3.31
CA ASP A 206 6.33 7.29 4.52
C ASP A 206 6.60 5.79 4.72
N ILE A 207 5.94 4.87 4.00
CA ILE A 207 6.24 3.42 4.01
C ILE A 207 7.33 3.10 2.96
N VAL A 208 7.26 3.74 1.79
CA VAL A 208 8.22 3.51 0.70
C VAL A 208 9.42 4.46 0.75
N ALA A 209 9.50 5.31 1.78
CA ALA A 209 10.59 6.27 1.98
C ALA A 209 12.01 5.67 1.95
N PRO A 210 12.26 4.41 2.36
CA PRO A 210 13.59 3.82 2.23
C PRO A 210 14.05 3.57 0.79
N TYR A 211 13.13 3.51 -0.18
CA TYR A 211 13.45 3.21 -1.58
C TYR A 211 13.70 4.50 -2.36
N GLU A 212 14.80 4.54 -3.11
CA GLU A 212 15.15 5.69 -3.94
C GLU A 212 14.20 5.82 -5.15
N TYR A 213 13.81 4.68 -5.72
CA TYR A 213 12.91 4.58 -6.88
C TYR A 213 11.91 3.43 -6.73
N ILE A 214 10.70 3.64 -7.26
CA ILE A 214 9.54 2.77 -7.12
C ILE A 214 8.97 2.47 -8.52
N PHE A 215 9.00 1.21 -8.92
CA PHE A 215 8.47 0.71 -10.18
C PHE A 215 7.04 0.21 -9.95
N ILE A 216 6.08 0.66 -10.76
CA ILE A 216 4.66 0.30 -10.63
C ILE A 216 4.16 -0.28 -11.95
N TRP A 217 4.44 -1.55 -12.17
CA TRP A 217 4.31 -2.18 -13.49
C TRP A 217 3.08 -3.07 -13.62
N ASP A 218 2.53 -3.10 -14.83
CA ASP A 218 1.53 -4.08 -15.25
C ASP A 218 2.17 -5.46 -15.46
N GLU A 219 1.35 -6.50 -15.43
CA GLU A 219 1.76 -7.90 -15.48
C GLU A 219 1.93 -8.47 -16.89
N ASP A 220 1.55 -7.72 -17.93
CA ASP A 220 1.54 -8.14 -19.34
C ASP A 220 2.70 -7.55 -20.16
N LEU A 221 3.84 -7.30 -19.48
CA LEU A 221 5.06 -6.76 -20.07
C LEU A 221 6.05 -7.86 -20.46
N GLY A 222 6.48 -7.87 -21.71
CA GLY A 222 7.64 -8.61 -22.20
C GLY A 222 8.93 -7.85 -21.89
N VAL A 223 9.90 -8.54 -21.30
CA VAL A 223 11.11 -7.92 -20.72
C VAL A 223 12.40 -8.50 -21.30
N GLU A 224 12.36 -9.15 -22.47
CA GLU A 224 13.53 -9.82 -23.06
C GLU A 224 14.74 -8.88 -23.12
N HIS A 225 14.51 -7.62 -23.48
CA HIS A 225 15.52 -6.60 -23.72
C HIS A 225 15.75 -5.62 -22.56
N PHE A 226 15.11 -5.87 -21.41
CA PHE A 226 15.21 -5.01 -20.24
C PHE A 226 16.26 -5.53 -19.24
N ASN A 227 17.02 -4.62 -18.64
CA ASN A 227 17.89 -4.84 -17.49
C ASN A 227 17.68 -3.70 -16.45
N ALA A 228 17.26 -4.06 -15.24
CA ALA A 228 16.89 -3.08 -14.23
C ALA A 228 18.08 -2.24 -13.72
N GLU A 229 19.28 -2.82 -13.65
CA GLU A 229 20.48 -2.10 -13.20
C GLU A 229 20.96 -1.09 -14.23
N GLU A 230 21.00 -1.48 -15.52
CA GLU A 230 21.33 -0.54 -16.60
C GLU A 230 20.28 0.56 -16.75
N TYR A 231 19.01 0.21 -16.58
CA TYR A 231 17.92 1.20 -16.53
C TYR A 231 18.16 2.22 -15.41
N MET A 232 18.43 1.76 -14.18
CA MET A 232 18.66 2.65 -13.04
C MET A 232 19.90 3.52 -13.20
N LYS A 233 20.97 3.02 -13.84
CA LYS A 233 22.14 3.83 -14.19
C LYS A 233 21.76 5.00 -15.09
N LEU A 234 20.92 4.76 -16.10
CA LEU A 234 20.47 5.80 -17.04
C LEU A 234 19.51 6.79 -16.39
N VAL A 235 18.54 6.30 -15.61
CA VAL A 235 17.62 7.15 -14.83
C VAL A 235 18.39 8.15 -13.97
N LYS A 236 19.38 7.67 -13.21
CA LYS A 236 20.22 8.52 -12.36
C LYS A 236 21.12 9.45 -13.17
N LYS A 237 21.78 8.95 -14.23
CA LYS A 237 22.64 9.75 -15.12
C LYS A 237 21.88 10.93 -15.74
N HIS A 238 20.64 10.70 -16.13
CA HIS A 238 19.79 11.71 -16.80
C HIS A 238 18.88 12.48 -15.83
N GLN A 239 19.00 12.25 -14.52
CA GLN A 239 18.23 12.91 -13.46
C GLN A 239 16.72 12.82 -13.70
N LEU A 240 16.25 11.64 -14.09
CA LEU A 240 14.83 11.39 -14.28
C LEU A 240 14.16 11.14 -12.93
N GLU A 241 13.11 11.90 -12.66
CA GLU A 241 12.26 11.76 -11.46
C GLU A 241 11.04 10.88 -11.74
N ILE A 242 10.55 10.89 -12.99
CA ILE A 242 9.52 9.99 -13.48
C ILE A 242 9.99 9.43 -14.81
N SER A 243 9.93 8.12 -14.98
CA SER A 243 10.42 7.50 -16.20
C SER A 243 9.69 6.21 -16.53
N GLN A 244 9.91 5.70 -17.74
CA GLN A 244 9.53 4.35 -18.10
C GLN A 244 10.54 3.78 -19.12
N PRO A 245 10.59 2.45 -19.31
CA PRO A 245 11.28 1.84 -20.44
C PRO A 245 10.67 2.28 -21.79
N GLY A 246 11.46 2.23 -22.87
CA GLY A 246 10.91 2.36 -24.23
C GLY A 246 9.93 1.24 -24.56
N LEU A 247 8.92 1.52 -25.38
CA LEU A 247 7.97 0.51 -25.87
C LEU A 247 8.32 0.10 -27.30
N GLU A 248 8.46 -1.21 -27.53
CA GLU A 248 8.62 -1.77 -28.87
C GLU A 248 7.38 -1.44 -29.73
N PRO A 249 7.54 -0.90 -30.95
CA PRO A 249 6.41 -0.42 -31.76
C PRO A 249 5.59 -1.52 -32.46
N ASP A 250 6.03 -2.78 -32.39
CA ASP A 250 5.56 -3.88 -33.25
C ASP A 250 4.07 -4.25 -33.11
N ARG A 251 3.40 -3.79 -32.04
CA ARG A 251 1.97 -4.09 -31.78
C ARG A 251 1.06 -2.87 -31.72
N GLY A 252 1.52 -1.76 -32.28
CA GLY A 252 0.82 -0.47 -32.22
C GLY A 252 1.06 0.24 -30.89
N LEU A 253 1.04 1.57 -30.93
CA LEU A 253 1.32 2.42 -29.77
C LEU A 253 0.23 3.47 -29.63
N THR A 254 -0.15 3.76 -28.38
CA THR A 254 -1.12 4.81 -28.10
C THR A 254 -0.48 6.19 -28.27
N TRP A 255 0.77 6.37 -27.81
CA TRP A 255 1.48 7.66 -27.80
C TRP A 255 2.88 7.53 -28.42
N GLN A 256 3.28 8.47 -29.28
CA GLN A 256 4.63 8.44 -29.86
C GLN A 256 5.73 8.66 -28.81
N MET A 257 5.41 9.30 -27.69
CA MET A 257 6.37 9.60 -26.63
C MET A 257 6.96 8.34 -26.01
N THR A 258 6.15 7.29 -25.85
CA THR A 258 6.55 6.02 -25.23
C THR A 258 7.30 5.09 -26.18
N LYS A 259 7.28 5.39 -27.49
CA LYS A 259 7.93 4.60 -28.53
C LYS A 259 9.44 4.52 -28.34
N ARG A 260 9.98 3.31 -28.49
CA ARG A 260 11.41 3.08 -28.67
C ARG A 260 11.88 3.62 -30.03
N ARG A 261 12.93 4.44 -30.01
CA ARG A 261 13.58 5.08 -31.17
C ARG A 261 14.80 4.31 -31.64
N GLY A 262 15.57 3.73 -30.72
CA GLY A 262 16.74 2.91 -31.00
C GLY A 262 18.02 3.70 -31.33
N ASP A 263 17.95 5.03 -31.41
CA ASP A 263 19.05 5.92 -31.78
C ASP A 263 19.66 6.68 -30.59
N ARG A 264 19.12 6.50 -29.38
CA ARG A 264 19.51 7.26 -28.19
C ARG A 264 19.34 6.45 -26.91
N GLN A 265 19.86 6.98 -25.79
CA GLN A 265 19.72 6.34 -24.48
C GLN A 265 18.40 6.66 -23.81
N VAL A 266 17.97 7.93 -23.91
CA VAL A 266 16.77 8.52 -23.30
C VAL A 266 16.19 9.57 -24.26
N HIS A 267 14.87 9.74 -24.28
CA HIS A 267 14.18 10.92 -24.83
C HIS A 267 13.14 11.46 -23.86
N LYS A 268 12.86 12.76 -23.98
CA LYS A 268 11.95 13.50 -23.08
C LYS A 268 10.85 14.25 -23.82
N ASP A 269 10.94 14.26 -25.15
CA ASP A 269 10.09 14.95 -26.11
C ASP A 269 9.90 14.07 -27.35
N THR A 270 8.78 14.23 -28.06
CA THR A 270 8.46 13.57 -29.32
C THR A 270 7.74 14.50 -30.28
N GLU A 271 7.83 14.20 -31.57
CA GLU A 271 6.83 14.63 -32.54
C GLU A 271 5.64 13.67 -32.45
N GLU A 272 4.44 14.21 -32.23
CA GLU A 272 3.19 13.46 -32.28
C GLU A 272 2.41 13.80 -33.56
N ARG A 273 1.33 13.05 -33.79
CA ARG A 273 0.35 13.29 -34.84
C ARG A 273 -0.15 14.75 -34.81
N PRO A 274 -0.36 15.38 -35.98
CA PRO A 274 -0.84 16.75 -36.06
C PRO A 274 -2.08 17.00 -35.20
N GLY A 275 -2.05 18.05 -34.37
CA GLY A 275 -3.15 18.45 -33.48
C GLY A 275 -3.22 17.74 -32.13
N TRP A 276 -2.31 16.80 -31.83
CA TRP A 276 -2.30 16.09 -30.54
C TRP A 276 -1.57 16.84 -29.43
N CYS A 277 -0.71 17.79 -29.78
CA CYS A 277 0.05 18.58 -28.83
C CYS A 277 -0.26 20.06 -29.01
N ASN A 278 -0.82 20.65 -27.96
CA ASN A 278 -1.05 22.09 -27.88
C ASN A 278 0.26 22.85 -27.61
N ASP A 279 1.21 22.20 -26.93
CA ASP A 279 2.53 22.74 -26.59
C ASP A 279 3.52 21.55 -26.58
N PRO A 280 4.69 21.69 -27.22
CA PRO A 280 5.68 20.62 -27.32
C PRO A 280 6.30 20.19 -25.99
N HIS A 281 6.27 21.04 -24.96
CA HIS A 281 6.77 20.73 -23.61
C HIS A 281 5.72 20.09 -22.70
N LEU A 282 4.50 19.88 -23.20
CA LEU A 282 3.40 19.29 -22.44
C LEU A 282 3.03 17.90 -22.95
N PRO A 283 2.40 17.08 -22.11
CA PRO A 283 1.81 15.82 -22.53
C PRO A 283 0.83 16.01 -23.69
N PRO A 284 0.78 15.05 -24.64
CA PRO A 284 1.59 13.83 -24.67
C PRO A 284 2.97 13.99 -25.33
N CYS A 285 3.34 15.18 -25.83
CA CYS A 285 4.58 15.39 -26.58
C CYS A 285 5.85 15.36 -25.71
N ALA A 286 5.78 15.87 -24.49
CA ALA A 286 6.85 15.80 -23.51
C ALA A 286 6.26 15.65 -22.12
N ALA A 287 7.13 15.46 -21.13
CA ALA A 287 6.72 15.33 -19.74
C ALA A 287 5.67 14.21 -19.48
N PHE A 288 5.73 13.13 -20.29
CA PHE A 288 4.72 12.08 -20.32
C PHE A 288 5.36 10.70 -20.31
N VAL A 289 4.80 9.82 -19.48
CA VAL A 289 5.01 8.36 -19.49
C VAL A 289 3.66 7.70 -19.26
N GLU A 290 3.44 6.52 -19.84
CA GLU A 290 2.20 5.78 -19.66
C GLU A 290 2.14 5.15 -18.27
N ILE A 291 0.92 5.06 -17.74
CA ILE A 291 0.65 4.44 -16.44
C ILE A 291 0.98 2.95 -16.40
N MET A 292 1.28 2.28 -17.51
CA MET A 292 1.54 0.84 -17.59
C MET A 292 2.86 0.41 -16.93
N ALA A 293 3.96 1.11 -17.22
CA ALA A 293 5.29 0.78 -16.70
C ALA A 293 6.06 1.97 -16.07
N PRO A 294 5.40 2.85 -15.29
CA PRO A 294 6.07 4.01 -14.72
C PRO A 294 7.05 3.61 -13.59
N VAL A 295 8.06 4.45 -13.44
CA VAL A 295 9.06 4.43 -12.38
C VAL A 295 9.15 5.83 -11.80
N PHE A 296 8.98 5.94 -10.49
CA PHE A 296 8.98 7.21 -9.78
C PHE A 296 10.18 7.26 -8.84
N SER A 297 10.84 8.41 -8.74
CA SER A 297 11.65 8.70 -7.56
C SER A 297 10.74 8.79 -6.33
N ARG A 298 11.33 8.62 -5.15
CA ARG A 298 10.63 8.80 -3.87
C ARG A 298 9.90 10.14 -3.79
N ASP A 299 10.55 11.22 -4.23
CA ASP A 299 10.04 12.57 -4.08
C ASP A 299 8.88 12.83 -5.04
N ALA A 300 9.00 12.40 -6.30
CA ALA A 300 7.91 12.45 -7.26
C ALA A 300 6.72 11.58 -6.79
N TRP A 301 7.00 10.38 -6.28
CA TRP A 301 5.97 9.50 -5.76
C TRP A 301 5.19 10.11 -4.61
N ARG A 302 5.84 10.86 -3.69
CA ARG A 302 5.15 11.55 -2.59
C ARG A 302 4.04 12.46 -3.11
N CYS A 303 4.30 13.22 -4.18
CA CYS A 303 3.28 14.06 -4.82
C CYS A 303 2.22 13.22 -5.55
N VAL A 304 2.64 12.24 -6.38
CA VAL A 304 1.72 11.40 -7.16
C VAL A 304 0.75 10.63 -6.25
N TRP A 305 1.23 10.14 -5.11
CA TRP A 305 0.39 9.45 -4.13
C TRP A 305 -0.76 10.33 -3.62
N HIS A 306 -0.51 11.63 -3.39
CA HIS A 306 -1.55 12.58 -2.98
C HIS A 306 -2.50 12.96 -4.12
N MET A 307 -2.04 12.86 -5.37
CA MET A 307 -2.88 13.06 -6.55
C MET A 307 -3.90 11.93 -6.74
N ILE A 308 -3.53 10.68 -6.42
CA ILE A 308 -4.42 9.52 -6.56
C ILE A 308 -5.61 9.64 -5.59
N GLN A 309 -6.82 9.58 -6.15
CA GLN A 309 -8.09 9.69 -5.43
C GLN A 309 -8.50 8.34 -4.83
N ASN A 310 -9.08 8.35 -3.63
CA ASN A 310 -9.43 7.09 -2.92
C ASN A 310 -10.53 6.27 -3.62
N ASP A 311 -11.43 6.94 -4.33
CA ASP A 311 -12.61 6.37 -5.00
C ASP A 311 -12.39 6.03 -6.48
N LEU A 312 -11.35 6.57 -7.11
CA LEU A 312 -10.97 6.30 -8.50
C LEU A 312 -9.83 5.27 -8.52
N VAL A 313 -10.11 4.08 -9.04
CA VAL A 313 -9.26 2.89 -8.81
C VAL A 313 -8.41 2.50 -10.01
N HIS A 314 -8.79 2.92 -11.23
CA HIS A 314 -8.13 2.50 -12.47
C HIS A 314 -6.96 3.40 -12.89
N GLY A 315 -6.92 4.65 -12.42
CA GLY A 315 -5.83 5.59 -12.68
C GLY A 315 -5.70 6.12 -14.12
N TRP A 316 -6.69 5.88 -14.99
CA TRP A 316 -6.70 6.46 -16.35
C TRP A 316 -6.70 7.99 -16.28
N GLY A 317 -5.79 8.61 -17.04
CA GLY A 317 -5.57 10.06 -17.03
C GLY A 317 -4.52 10.55 -16.04
N LEU A 318 -4.02 9.70 -15.12
CA LEU A 318 -2.94 10.09 -14.20
C LEU A 318 -1.66 10.46 -14.96
N ASP A 319 -1.34 9.73 -16.02
CA ASP A 319 -0.22 9.95 -16.94
C ASP A 319 -0.12 11.39 -17.48
N PHE A 320 -1.27 12.01 -17.78
CA PHE A 320 -1.32 13.42 -18.19
C PHE A 320 -1.05 14.41 -17.04
N ALA A 321 -1.33 14.01 -15.81
CA ALA A 321 -1.18 14.86 -14.63
C ALA A 321 0.18 14.69 -13.94
N LEU A 322 0.93 13.61 -14.19
CA LEU A 322 2.23 13.32 -13.56
C LEU A 322 3.22 14.49 -13.62
N ARG A 323 3.20 15.27 -14.71
CA ARG A 323 4.03 16.47 -14.87
C ARG A 323 3.88 17.51 -13.76
N LYS A 324 2.77 17.50 -13.01
CA LYS A 324 2.54 18.45 -11.91
C LYS A 324 3.37 18.12 -10.66
N CYS A 325 3.96 16.92 -10.61
CA CYS A 325 4.76 16.46 -9.48
C CYS A 325 6.27 16.63 -9.67
N VAL A 326 6.70 17.29 -10.75
CA VAL A 326 8.10 17.45 -11.09
C VAL A 326 8.34 18.79 -11.76
N ASP A 327 9.44 19.46 -11.43
CA ASP A 327 9.81 20.75 -12.02
C ASP A 327 11.32 20.82 -12.37
N PRO A 328 11.72 21.21 -13.59
CA PRO A 328 10.89 21.33 -14.80
C PRO A 328 10.52 19.94 -15.37
N ALA A 329 9.22 19.70 -15.57
CA ALA A 329 8.72 18.38 -15.93
C ALA A 329 9.27 17.82 -17.25
N HIS A 330 9.40 18.65 -18.28
CA HIS A 330 9.87 18.24 -19.61
C HIS A 330 11.36 17.86 -19.62
N GLU A 331 12.12 18.19 -18.58
CA GLU A 331 13.52 17.78 -18.45
C GLU A 331 13.70 16.58 -17.52
N LYS A 332 12.74 16.29 -16.64
CA LYS A 332 12.88 15.28 -15.59
C LYS A 332 11.95 14.09 -15.76
N ILE A 333 11.04 14.15 -16.73
CA ILE A 333 10.20 13.03 -17.13
C ILE A 333 10.63 12.55 -18.51
N GLY A 334 10.89 11.24 -18.65
CA GLY A 334 11.38 10.71 -19.92
C GLY A 334 11.36 9.20 -20.05
N VAL A 335 11.59 8.75 -21.27
CA VAL A 335 11.62 7.35 -21.65
C VAL A 335 13.06 6.90 -21.79
N VAL A 336 13.43 5.83 -21.10
CA VAL A 336 14.76 5.21 -21.22
C VAL A 336 14.78 4.31 -22.45
N ASP A 337 15.06 4.90 -23.59
CA ASP A 337 14.98 4.29 -24.91
C ASP A 337 15.82 3.02 -25.08
N SER A 338 17.04 3.04 -24.54
CA SER A 338 17.99 1.91 -24.67
C SER A 338 17.66 0.71 -23.79
N GLN A 339 16.64 0.80 -22.94
CA GLN A 339 16.12 -0.30 -22.12
C GLN A 339 14.62 -0.38 -22.38
N TRP A 340 14.18 -1.38 -23.13
CA TRP A 340 12.81 -1.41 -23.63
C TRP A 340 12.07 -2.68 -23.27
N ILE A 341 10.75 -2.59 -23.35
CA ILE A 341 9.78 -3.64 -23.04
C ILE A 341 8.77 -3.76 -24.19
N VAL A 342 8.03 -4.87 -24.20
CA VAL A 342 6.99 -5.17 -25.18
C VAL A 342 5.64 -5.24 -24.46
N HIS A 343 4.62 -4.53 -24.93
CA HIS A 343 3.26 -4.72 -24.42
C HIS A 343 2.64 -5.97 -25.05
N GLN A 344 2.42 -7.02 -24.25
CA GLN A 344 1.95 -8.31 -24.77
C GLN A 344 0.42 -8.36 -24.93
N VAL A 345 -0.32 -7.46 -24.27
CA VAL A 345 -1.79 -7.37 -24.28
C VAL A 345 -2.43 -8.70 -23.85
N VAL A 346 -1.86 -9.33 -22.82
CA VAL A 346 -2.38 -10.59 -22.29
C VAL A 346 -3.64 -10.30 -21.47
N PRO A 347 -4.75 -11.05 -21.64
CA PRO A 347 -5.98 -10.77 -20.91
C PRO A 347 -5.77 -10.78 -19.38
N SER A 348 -6.05 -9.65 -18.77
CA SER A 348 -5.65 -9.30 -17.39
C SER A 348 -6.86 -8.99 -16.51
N LEU A 349 -6.70 -8.12 -15.52
CA LEU A 349 -7.73 -7.57 -14.64
C LEU A 349 -9.04 -7.18 -15.35
N GLY A 350 -9.00 -6.76 -16.62
CA GLY A 350 -10.22 -6.47 -17.40
C GLY A 350 -11.23 -7.63 -17.40
N ASN A 351 -10.76 -8.87 -17.37
CA ASN A 351 -11.62 -10.05 -17.32
C ASN A 351 -12.23 -10.33 -15.93
N GLN A 352 -11.82 -9.60 -14.89
CA GLN A 352 -12.37 -9.72 -13.53
C GLN A 352 -13.65 -8.89 -13.34
N GLY A 353 -14.14 -8.22 -14.39
CA GLY A 353 -15.42 -7.53 -14.42
C GLY A 353 -16.63 -8.46 -14.32
N GLN A 354 -17.83 -7.89 -14.35
CA GLN A 354 -19.08 -8.66 -14.45
C GLN A 354 -19.54 -8.67 -15.91
N SER A 355 -20.00 -9.83 -16.39
CA SER A 355 -20.72 -9.91 -17.65
C SER A 355 -22.16 -9.49 -17.41
N GLU A 356 -22.64 -8.52 -18.17
CA GLU A 356 -24.02 -8.03 -18.11
C GLU A 356 -24.63 -8.02 -19.51
N HIS A 357 -25.87 -8.51 -19.65
CA HIS A 357 -26.63 -8.45 -20.91
C HIS A 357 -25.89 -8.99 -22.15
N GLY A 358 -25.08 -10.05 -21.97
CA GLY A 358 -24.29 -10.66 -23.05
C GLY A 358 -22.99 -9.92 -23.41
N ARG A 359 -22.65 -8.83 -22.70
CA ARG A 359 -21.37 -8.12 -22.85
C ARG A 359 -20.25 -8.86 -22.12
N ALA A 360 -19.05 -8.82 -22.69
CA ALA A 360 -17.87 -9.39 -22.07
C ALA A 360 -17.46 -8.61 -20.80
N PRO A 361 -16.91 -9.26 -19.76
CA PRO A 361 -16.51 -8.59 -18.52
C PRO A 361 -15.63 -7.34 -18.68
N TRP A 362 -14.71 -7.36 -19.66
CA TRP A 362 -13.78 -6.27 -19.92
C TRP A 362 -14.47 -4.99 -20.42
N GLU A 363 -15.66 -5.11 -21.03
CA GLU A 363 -16.40 -3.94 -21.52
C GLU A 363 -16.85 -3.06 -20.36
N GLY A 364 -17.42 -3.65 -19.30
CA GLY A 364 -17.83 -2.93 -18.10
C GLY A 364 -16.66 -2.31 -17.34
N VAL A 365 -15.51 -3.01 -17.29
CA VAL A 365 -14.27 -2.45 -16.71
C VAL A 365 -13.83 -1.23 -17.53
N ARG A 366 -13.80 -1.33 -18.86
CA ARG A 366 -13.38 -0.23 -19.73
C ARG A 366 -14.32 0.98 -19.67
N GLU A 367 -15.63 0.74 -19.57
CA GLU A 367 -16.61 1.80 -19.33
C GLU A 367 -16.32 2.54 -18.02
N ARG A 368 -16.06 1.79 -16.95
CA ARG A 368 -15.69 2.37 -15.66
C ARG A 368 -14.37 3.14 -15.73
N CYS A 369 -13.35 2.64 -16.44
CA CYS A 369 -12.11 3.37 -16.66
C CYS A 369 -12.34 4.75 -17.30
N ARG A 370 -13.15 4.81 -18.36
CA ARG A 370 -13.49 6.07 -19.05
C ARG A 370 -14.25 7.03 -18.13
N LYS A 371 -15.21 6.50 -17.37
CA LYS A 371 -15.99 7.29 -16.40
C LYS A 371 -15.08 7.89 -15.31
N GLU A 372 -14.20 7.08 -14.73
CA GLU A 372 -13.25 7.55 -13.71
C GLU A 372 -12.26 8.56 -14.27
N TRP A 373 -11.79 8.40 -15.51
CA TRP A 373 -10.93 9.36 -16.18
C TRP A 373 -11.62 10.73 -16.31
N GLY A 374 -12.86 10.77 -16.81
CA GLY A 374 -13.63 12.02 -16.91
C GLY A 374 -13.83 12.69 -15.55
N ILE A 375 -14.15 11.92 -14.50
CA ILE A 375 -14.26 12.45 -13.13
C ILE A 375 -12.93 13.04 -12.65
N PHE A 376 -11.81 12.34 -12.89
CA PHE A 376 -10.48 12.80 -12.50
C PHE A 376 -10.12 14.12 -13.20
N GLN A 377 -10.35 14.22 -14.51
CA GLN A 377 -10.09 15.44 -15.29
C GLN A 377 -10.90 16.62 -14.76
N THR A 378 -12.20 16.44 -14.51
CA THR A 378 -13.05 17.48 -13.93
C THR A 378 -12.53 17.92 -12.56
N ARG A 379 -12.22 16.98 -11.66
CA ARG A 379 -11.69 17.31 -10.31
C ARG A 379 -10.40 18.11 -10.38
N MET A 380 -9.47 17.72 -11.25
CA MET A 380 -8.20 18.44 -11.45
C MET A 380 -8.45 19.86 -11.95
N ALA A 381 -9.28 20.03 -12.98
CA ALA A 381 -9.58 21.34 -13.56
C ALA A 381 -10.31 22.27 -12.58
N GLU A 382 -11.30 21.77 -11.85
CA GLU A 382 -12.05 22.54 -10.85
C GLU A 382 -11.17 22.94 -9.65
N ALA A 383 -10.32 22.04 -9.16
CA ALA A 383 -9.40 22.32 -8.06
C ALA A 383 -8.39 23.41 -8.46
N GLU A 384 -7.82 23.33 -9.65
CA GLU A 384 -6.90 24.34 -10.18
C GLU A 384 -7.57 25.68 -10.35
N LYS A 385 -8.75 25.71 -10.99
CA LYS A 385 -9.54 26.93 -11.15
C LYS A 385 -9.81 27.59 -9.79
N SER A 386 -10.29 26.81 -8.82
CA SER A 386 -10.59 27.31 -7.47
C SER A 386 -9.34 27.87 -6.77
N TYR A 387 -8.19 27.23 -6.97
CA TYR A 387 -6.92 27.72 -6.43
C TYR A 387 -6.50 29.06 -7.06
N TYR A 388 -6.56 29.19 -8.39
CA TYR A 388 -6.24 30.44 -9.09
C TYR A 388 -7.18 31.59 -8.68
N GLU A 389 -8.48 31.32 -8.57
CA GLU A 389 -9.47 32.28 -8.08
C GLU A 389 -9.15 32.75 -6.65
N MET A 390 -8.81 31.82 -5.75
CA MET A 390 -8.40 32.12 -4.37
C MET A 390 -7.13 32.99 -4.32
N MET A 391 -6.19 32.77 -5.24
CA MET A 391 -4.95 33.54 -5.35
C MET A 391 -5.14 34.88 -6.09
N GLY A 392 -6.32 35.17 -6.64
CA GLY A 392 -6.60 36.38 -7.41
C GLY A 392 -5.88 36.42 -8.77
N VAL A 393 -5.48 35.26 -9.30
CA VAL A 393 -4.78 35.13 -10.59
C VAL A 393 -5.75 34.51 -11.60
N PRO A 394 -5.82 35.01 -12.84
CA PRO A 394 -6.67 34.39 -13.86
C PRO A 394 -6.21 32.94 -14.13
N PRO A 395 -7.12 31.95 -14.13
CA PRO A 395 -6.74 30.58 -14.45
C PRO A 395 -6.22 30.51 -15.89
N PRO A 396 -5.28 29.59 -16.19
CA PRO A 396 -4.92 29.31 -17.57
C PRO A 396 -6.16 28.91 -18.37
N ASN A 397 -6.22 29.23 -19.66
CA ASN A 397 -7.31 28.81 -20.55
C ASN A 397 -7.39 27.27 -20.58
N VAL A 398 -8.26 26.68 -19.77
CA VAL A 398 -8.48 25.23 -19.76
C VAL A 398 -9.45 24.90 -20.89
N THR A 399 -8.93 24.40 -22.01
CA THR A 399 -9.76 23.72 -23.02
C THR A 399 -10.10 22.33 -22.52
N PHE A 400 -11.38 22.09 -22.22
CA PHE A 400 -11.88 20.74 -21.99
C PHE A 400 -11.80 19.96 -23.30
N VAL A 401 -11.01 18.89 -23.32
CA VAL A 401 -11.11 17.88 -24.39
C VAL A 401 -12.31 17.01 -24.00
N HIS A 402 -13.43 17.21 -24.69
CA HIS A 402 -14.66 16.44 -24.50
C HIS A 402 -14.51 14.99 -24.95
#